data_AF-U3TWY1-F1
#
_entry.id   AF-U3TWY1-F1
#
_cell.length_a   1.000
_cell.length_b   1.000
_cell.length_c   1.000
_cell.angle_alpha   90.00
_cell.angle_beta   90.00
_cell.angle_gamma   90.00
#
_symmetry.space_group_name_H-M   'P 1'
#
loop_
_entity.id
_entity.type
_entity.pdbx_description
1 polymer ?
#
loop_
_entity_poly.entity_id
_entity_poly.type
_entity_poly.pdbx_seq_one_letter_code
_entity_poly.pdbx_strand_id
1 'polypeptide(L)'
;MDSQRAAALWQQLWQGLRGAEHAPTIDFLQTDSFPSAFAVSELAATSIGLASQALSDLLGRPAPVSVNVRLASRWFQHSLTPLNRPPAAQWDALAGDYPCEDGWIRLHTNAPHHRAAMARVLGEHANRSSLAAVVARWQGHALEQAVVDAGGCAAWMHSAQQWQQHAQGLARAVAQPARF
;
A
#
# COMPACT_ATOMS: atom_id res chain seq x y z
N MET A 1 -9.54 2.36 -16.63
CA MET A 1 -9.73 1.19 -15.74
C MET A 1 -9.81 -0.05 -16.61
N ASP A 2 -9.13 -1.12 -16.23
CA ASP A 2 -9.22 -2.42 -16.88
C ASP A 2 -10.45 -3.18 -16.35
N SER A 3 -11.43 -3.42 -17.23
CA SER A 3 -12.69 -4.06 -16.86
C SER A 3 -12.53 -5.51 -16.40
N GLN A 4 -11.57 -6.27 -16.94
CA GLN A 4 -11.33 -7.65 -16.54
C GLN A 4 -10.73 -7.70 -15.13
N ARG A 5 -9.76 -6.83 -14.85
CA ARG A 5 -9.17 -6.70 -13.50
C ARG A 5 -10.20 -6.23 -12.47
N ALA A 6 -11.05 -5.26 -12.84
CA ALA A 6 -12.12 -4.78 -11.97
C ALA A 6 -13.10 -5.91 -11.63
N ALA A 7 -13.54 -6.70 -12.61
CA ALA A 7 -14.45 -7.82 -12.39
C ALA A 7 -13.82 -8.91 -11.50
N ALA A 8 -12.55 -9.27 -11.75
CA ALA A 8 -11.84 -10.25 -10.94
C ALA A 8 -11.68 -9.79 -9.47
N LEU A 9 -11.28 -8.54 -9.26
CA LEU A 9 -11.17 -7.96 -7.91
C LEU A 9 -12.52 -7.87 -7.20
N TRP A 10 -13.58 -7.48 -7.92
CA TRP A 10 -14.93 -7.44 -7.36
C TRP A 10 -15.36 -8.81 -6.84
N GLN A 11 -15.20 -9.83 -7.68
CA GLN A 11 -15.52 -11.21 -7.34
C GLN A 11 -14.71 -11.71 -6.13
N GLN A 12 -13.40 -11.43 -6.10
CA GLN A 12 -12.52 -11.84 -5.00
C GLN A 12 -12.90 -11.16 -3.67
N LEU A 13 -13.11 -9.84 -3.68
CA LEU A 13 -13.51 -9.10 -2.48
C LEU A 13 -14.88 -9.54 -1.98
N TRP A 14 -15.82 -9.77 -2.90
CA TRP A 14 -17.15 -10.27 -2.57
C TRP A 14 -17.08 -11.63 -1.90
N GLN A 15 -16.41 -12.61 -2.52
CA GLN A 15 -16.25 -13.94 -1.96
C GLN A 15 -15.53 -13.90 -0.61
N GLY A 16 -14.43 -13.14 -0.51
CA GLY A 16 -13.62 -13.07 0.71
C GLY A 16 -14.33 -12.44 1.91
N LEU A 17 -15.21 -11.46 1.69
CA LEU A 17 -15.89 -10.74 2.78
C LEU A 17 -17.36 -11.14 3.00
N ARG A 18 -18.02 -11.74 1.99
CA ARG A 18 -19.43 -12.13 2.05
C ARG A 18 -19.65 -13.64 1.97
N GLY A 19 -18.63 -14.42 1.58
CA GLY A 19 -18.72 -15.87 1.45
C GLY A 19 -19.64 -16.37 0.33
N ALA A 20 -20.15 -15.47 -0.52
CA ALA A 20 -21.08 -15.81 -1.59
C ALA A 20 -20.33 -16.02 -2.92
N GLU A 21 -20.73 -17.04 -3.68
CA GLU A 21 -20.07 -17.42 -4.93
C GLU A 21 -20.28 -16.44 -6.08
N HIS A 22 -21.41 -15.73 -6.10
CA HIS A 22 -21.74 -14.83 -7.20
C HIS A 22 -21.85 -13.40 -6.66
N ALA A 23 -20.98 -12.53 -7.15
CA ALA A 23 -21.06 -11.11 -6.85
C ALA A 23 -22.21 -10.46 -7.66
N PRO A 24 -22.98 -9.55 -7.05
CA PRO A 24 -24.03 -8.82 -7.78
C PRO A 24 -23.40 -7.86 -8.80
N THR A 25 -24.22 -7.41 -9.75
CA THR A 25 -23.77 -6.41 -10.73
C THR A 25 -23.47 -5.08 -10.06
N ILE A 26 -22.37 -4.46 -10.47
CA ILE A 26 -21.95 -3.12 -10.07
C ILE A 26 -21.68 -2.28 -11.32
N ASP A 27 -22.17 -1.04 -11.32
CA ASP A 27 -22.00 -0.12 -12.44
C ASP A 27 -20.79 0.79 -12.20
N PHE A 28 -19.75 0.64 -13.01
CA PHE A 28 -18.59 1.53 -12.97
C PHE A 28 -18.78 2.72 -13.93
N LEU A 29 -18.91 3.91 -13.35
CA LEU A 29 -19.08 5.18 -14.06
C LEU A 29 -17.73 5.91 -14.15
N GLN A 30 -17.54 6.72 -15.20
CA GLN A 30 -16.36 7.59 -15.37
C GLN A 30 -15.04 6.82 -15.13
N THR A 31 -14.78 5.83 -15.98
CA THR A 31 -13.79 4.75 -15.80
C THR A 31 -12.32 5.18 -15.96
N ASP A 32 -12.04 6.49 -15.91
CA ASP A 32 -10.68 7.03 -15.90
C ASP A 32 -9.92 6.51 -14.67
N SER A 33 -8.71 6.03 -14.91
CA SER A 33 -7.82 5.46 -13.89
C SER A 33 -6.49 6.18 -13.83
N PHE A 34 -5.79 6.08 -12.71
CA PHE A 34 -4.43 6.61 -12.59
C PHE A 34 -3.39 5.62 -13.14
N PRO A 35 -2.29 6.10 -13.76
CA PRO A 35 -1.16 5.26 -14.10
C PRO A 35 -0.57 4.63 -12.82
N SER A 36 -0.56 3.30 -12.77
CA SER A 36 0.02 2.54 -11.67
C SER A 36 0.48 1.18 -12.17
N ALA A 37 1.55 0.65 -11.57
CA ALA A 37 1.99 -0.73 -11.82
C ALA A 37 1.01 -1.77 -11.26
N PHE A 38 0.12 -1.35 -10.34
CA PHE A 38 -0.89 -2.19 -9.70
C PHE A 38 -2.30 -1.69 -10.01
N ALA A 39 -3.29 -2.57 -9.89
CA ALA A 39 -4.71 -2.29 -10.14
C ALA A 39 -5.36 -1.43 -9.02
N VAL A 40 -4.77 -0.27 -8.72
CA VAL A 40 -5.15 0.59 -7.58
C VAL A 40 -6.52 1.22 -7.81
N SER A 41 -6.81 1.68 -9.04
CA SER A 41 -8.12 2.26 -9.39
C SER A 41 -9.24 1.23 -9.29
N GLU A 42 -8.98 0.01 -9.76
CA GLU A 42 -9.90 -1.12 -9.66
C GLU A 42 -10.14 -1.51 -8.20
N LEU A 43 -9.07 -1.62 -7.40
CA LEU A 43 -9.17 -1.89 -5.96
C LEU A 43 -9.99 -0.82 -5.23
N ALA A 44 -9.75 0.46 -5.55
CA ALA A 44 -10.48 1.57 -4.95
C ALA A 44 -11.98 1.51 -5.29
N ALA A 45 -12.32 1.34 -6.57
CA ALA A 45 -13.70 1.31 -7.03
C ALA A 45 -14.47 0.10 -6.47
N THR A 46 -13.87 -1.08 -6.48
CA THR A 46 -14.48 -2.32 -5.95
C THR A 46 -14.64 -2.28 -4.43
N SER A 47 -13.69 -1.69 -3.69
CA SER A 47 -13.80 -1.51 -2.24
C SER A 47 -14.96 -0.58 -1.86
N ILE A 48 -15.09 0.55 -2.57
CA ILE A 48 -16.22 1.49 -2.36
C ILE A 48 -17.54 0.82 -2.74
N GLY A 49 -17.55 0.05 -3.83
CA GLY A 49 -18.70 -0.76 -4.25
C GLY A 49 -19.17 -1.72 -3.16
N LEU A 50 -18.23 -2.43 -2.54
CA LEU A 50 -18.52 -3.40 -1.49
C LEU A 50 -19.11 -2.71 -0.25
N ALA A 51 -18.51 -1.61 0.18
CA ALA A 51 -19.01 -0.82 1.30
C ALA A 51 -20.42 -0.26 1.02
N SER A 52 -20.66 0.18 -0.22
CA SER A 52 -21.95 0.69 -0.67
C SER A 52 -23.03 -0.40 -0.68
N GLN A 53 -22.68 -1.60 -1.13
CA GLN A 53 -23.60 -2.75 -1.08
C GLN A 53 -23.90 -3.15 0.37
N ALA A 54 -22.89 -3.24 1.23
CA ALA A 54 -23.11 -3.53 2.64
C ALA A 54 -24.02 -2.50 3.33
N LEU A 55 -23.89 -1.22 2.96
CA LEU A 55 -24.76 -0.15 3.44
C LEU A 55 -26.19 -0.28 2.88
N SER A 56 -26.35 -0.61 1.61
CA SER A 56 -27.65 -0.87 0.97
C SER A 56 -28.40 -2.01 1.69
N ASP A 57 -27.70 -3.09 2.01
CA ASP A 57 -28.25 -4.23 2.75
C ASP A 57 -28.65 -3.82 4.18
N LEU A 58 -27.77 -3.09 4.89
CA LEU A 58 -28.02 -2.62 6.24
C LEU A 58 -29.26 -1.73 6.33
N LEU A 59 -29.48 -0.89 5.31
CA LEU A 59 -30.63 0.00 5.23
C LEU A 59 -31.91 -0.71 4.74
N GLY A 60 -31.84 -1.99 4.37
CA GLY A 60 -32.97 -2.73 3.80
C GLY A 60 -33.44 -2.14 2.46
N ARG A 61 -32.53 -1.48 1.71
CA ARG A 61 -32.82 -0.79 0.46
C ARG A 61 -31.97 -1.38 -0.65
N PRO A 62 -32.29 -2.58 -1.17
CA PRO A 62 -31.53 -3.20 -2.23
C PRO A 62 -31.62 -2.33 -3.48
N ALA A 63 -30.54 -1.61 -3.77
CA ALA A 63 -30.44 -0.72 -4.91
C ALA A 63 -29.19 -1.09 -5.70
N PRO A 64 -29.24 -0.99 -7.05
CA PRO A 64 -28.04 -1.12 -7.85
C PRO A 64 -26.96 -0.16 -7.36
N VAL A 65 -25.76 -0.68 -7.12
CA VAL A 65 -24.62 0.13 -6.70
C VAL A 65 -23.92 0.63 -7.95
N SER A 66 -23.73 1.94 -8.03
CA SER A 66 -22.89 2.57 -9.05
C SER A 66 -21.72 3.30 -8.39
N VAL A 67 -20.52 3.15 -8.94
CA VAL A 67 -19.30 3.77 -8.42
C VAL A 67 -18.63 4.60 -9.51
N ASN A 68 -18.38 5.87 -9.20
CA ASN A 68 -17.55 6.73 -10.04
C ASN A 68 -16.07 6.40 -9.81
N VAL A 69 -15.45 5.72 -10.78
CA VAL A 69 -14.07 5.20 -10.68
C VAL A 69 -13.05 6.32 -10.55
N ARG A 70 -13.23 7.42 -11.29
CA ARG A 70 -12.36 8.60 -11.21
C ARG A 70 -12.37 9.21 -9.80
N LEU A 71 -13.53 9.32 -9.17
CA LEU A 71 -13.63 9.83 -7.79
C LEU A 71 -13.08 8.84 -6.76
N ALA A 72 -13.38 7.55 -6.90
CA ALA A 72 -12.82 6.50 -6.07
C ALA A 72 -11.28 6.51 -6.09
N SER A 73 -10.70 6.62 -7.29
CA SER A 73 -9.26 6.68 -7.50
C SER A 73 -8.64 7.93 -6.84
N ARG A 74 -9.29 9.09 -6.96
CA ARG A 74 -8.81 10.34 -6.33
C ARG A 74 -8.84 10.27 -4.81
N TRP A 75 -9.86 9.64 -4.23
CA TRP A 75 -9.94 9.45 -2.78
C TRP A 75 -8.76 8.65 -2.22
N PHE A 76 -8.29 7.65 -2.98
CA PHE A 76 -7.12 6.82 -2.63
C PHE A 76 -5.78 7.53 -2.86
N GLN A 77 -5.76 8.62 -3.63
CA GLN A 77 -4.54 9.41 -3.87
C GLN A 77 -4.30 10.42 -2.74
N HIS A 78 -5.33 11.19 -2.36
CA HIS A 78 -5.25 12.15 -1.27
C HIS A 78 -6.64 12.43 -0.71
N SER A 79 -6.79 12.39 0.62
CA SER A 79 -8.11 12.50 1.26
C SER A 79 -8.28 13.75 2.12
N LEU A 80 -7.22 14.53 2.37
CA LEU A 80 -7.24 15.62 3.35
C LEU A 80 -6.43 16.85 2.91
N THR A 81 -7.11 17.95 2.62
CA THR A 81 -6.46 19.25 2.38
C THR A 81 -6.65 20.17 3.58
N PRO A 82 -5.58 20.56 4.30
CA PRO A 82 -5.69 21.52 5.38
C PRO A 82 -6.21 22.88 4.89
N LEU A 83 -7.16 23.45 5.62
CA LEU A 83 -7.61 24.83 5.40
C LEU A 83 -6.87 25.76 6.36
N ASN A 84 -6.50 26.95 5.88
CA ASN A 84 -5.87 28.03 6.66
C ASN A 84 -4.51 27.68 7.32
N ARG A 85 -3.85 26.61 6.86
CA ARG A 85 -2.47 26.27 7.24
C ARG A 85 -1.77 25.48 6.13
N PRO A 86 -0.44 25.58 5.99
CA PRO A 86 0.29 24.70 5.08
C PRO A 86 0.16 23.23 5.52
N PRO A 87 0.25 22.28 4.57
CA PRO A 87 0.34 20.88 4.92
C PRO A 87 1.60 20.62 5.75
N ALA A 88 1.50 19.71 6.72
CA ALA A 88 2.69 19.22 7.40
C ALA A 88 3.62 18.54 6.39
N ALA A 89 4.93 18.60 6.64
CA ALA A 89 5.88 17.81 5.87
C ALA A 89 5.45 16.33 5.94
N GLN A 90 5.20 15.72 4.78
CA GLN A 90 4.71 14.35 4.72
C GLN A 90 5.75 13.36 5.23
N TRP A 91 7.03 13.72 5.13
CA TRP A 91 8.16 12.87 5.48
C TRP A 91 9.20 13.60 6.31
N ASP A 92 9.76 12.90 7.30
CA ASP A 92 10.97 13.28 8.02
C ASP A 92 12.15 13.38 7.04
N ALA A 93 13.12 14.25 7.32
CA ALA A 93 14.24 14.54 6.43
C ALA A 93 15.11 13.30 6.10
N LEU A 94 15.11 12.29 6.98
CA LEU A 94 15.84 11.04 6.78
C LEU A 94 14.94 9.89 6.28
N ALA A 95 13.62 10.08 6.17
CA ALA A 95 12.72 9.03 5.72
C ALA A 95 12.84 8.81 4.21
N GLY A 96 12.86 7.56 3.76
CA GLY A 96 12.84 7.21 2.34
C GLY A 96 13.78 6.08 1.98
N ASP A 97 14.10 5.98 0.69
CA ASP A 97 14.82 4.84 0.11
C ASP A 97 16.32 5.13 0.01
N TYR A 98 17.14 4.15 0.39
CA TYR A 98 18.60 4.22 0.41
C TYR A 98 19.19 2.99 -0.27
N PRO A 99 20.25 3.14 -1.08
CA PRO A 99 21.00 2.00 -1.58
C PRO A 99 21.75 1.34 -0.43
N CYS A 100 21.70 0.01 -0.38
CA CYS A 100 22.47 -0.86 0.51
C CYS A 100 23.35 -1.79 -0.34
N GLU A 101 24.20 -2.61 0.28
CA GLU A 101 25.19 -3.45 -0.40
C GLU A 101 24.56 -4.35 -1.48
N ASP A 102 23.36 -4.87 -1.20
CA ASP A 102 22.65 -5.90 -1.96
C ASP A 102 21.27 -5.43 -2.46
N GLY A 103 21.05 -4.11 -2.56
CA GLY A 103 19.82 -3.55 -3.11
C GLY A 103 19.42 -2.22 -2.50
N TRP A 104 18.17 -2.13 -2.05
CA TRP A 104 17.60 -0.90 -1.49
C TRP A 104 16.86 -1.20 -0.20
N ILE A 105 16.89 -0.25 0.73
CA ILE A 105 16.12 -0.29 1.97
C ILE A 105 15.33 1.00 2.15
N ARG A 106 14.07 0.88 2.56
CA ARG A 106 13.23 2.00 2.99
C ARG A 106 13.36 2.18 4.50
N LEU A 107 13.81 3.36 4.93
CA LEU A 107 13.84 3.75 6.34
C LEU A 107 12.62 4.62 6.66
N HIS A 108 11.86 4.26 7.69
CA HIS A 108 10.66 4.99 8.09
C HIS A 108 10.88 5.76 9.40
N THR A 109 11.32 7.02 9.28
CA THR A 109 11.70 7.87 10.42
C THR A 109 10.67 8.96 10.76
N ASN A 110 9.46 8.92 10.19
CA ASN A 110 8.41 9.94 10.42
C ASN A 110 7.93 9.99 11.88
N ALA A 111 7.96 8.86 12.58
CA ALA A 111 7.65 8.81 14.00
C ALA A 111 8.93 9.05 14.83
N PRO A 112 8.92 9.95 15.83
CA PRO A 112 10.12 10.24 16.62
C PRO A 112 10.80 9.02 17.23
N HIS A 113 10.02 8.03 17.67
CA HIS A 113 10.56 6.78 18.23
C HIS A 113 11.23 5.89 17.16
N HIS A 114 10.71 5.84 15.94
CA HIS A 114 11.39 5.14 14.83
C HIS A 114 12.66 5.86 14.40
N ARG A 115 12.67 7.20 14.39
CA ARG A 115 13.90 7.99 14.15
C ARG A 115 14.97 7.69 15.19
N ALA A 116 14.60 7.65 16.48
CA ALA A 116 15.52 7.31 17.55
C ALA A 116 16.05 5.87 17.44
N ALA A 117 15.20 4.91 17.04
CA ALA A 117 15.61 3.53 16.80
C ALA A 117 16.62 3.40 15.65
N MET A 118 16.35 4.06 14.52
CA MET A 118 17.30 4.16 13.41
C MET A 118 18.64 4.75 13.88
N ALA A 119 18.61 5.82 14.67
CA ALA A 119 19.81 6.47 15.18
C ALA A 119 20.63 5.59 16.15
N ARG A 120 20.00 4.69 16.91
CA ARG A 120 20.72 3.69 17.73
C ARG A 120 21.53 2.70 16.89
N VAL A 121 21.05 2.37 15.68
CA VAL A 121 21.69 1.38 14.80
C VAL A 121 22.72 2.04 13.88
N LEU A 122 22.35 3.17 13.27
CA LEU A 122 23.13 3.82 12.21
C LEU A 122 23.86 5.08 12.66
N GLY A 123 23.67 5.51 13.91
CA GLY A 123 24.15 6.80 14.42
C GLY A 123 23.24 7.97 14.07
N GLU A 124 23.53 9.14 14.64
CA GLU A 124 22.84 10.38 14.29
C GLU A 124 23.39 10.97 12.99
N HIS A 125 22.48 11.47 12.14
CA HIS A 125 22.82 12.02 10.83
C HIS A 125 22.10 13.34 10.60
N ALA A 126 22.84 14.34 10.09
CA ALA A 126 22.29 15.65 9.79
C ALA A 126 21.48 15.66 8.49
N ASN A 127 21.80 14.78 7.53
CA ASN A 127 21.16 14.75 6.23
C ASN A 127 21.17 13.35 5.60
N ARG A 128 20.42 13.21 4.50
CA ARG A 128 20.31 11.94 3.75
C ARG A 128 21.66 11.44 3.23
N SER A 129 22.56 12.32 2.81
CA SER A 129 23.83 11.92 2.21
C SER A 129 24.76 11.26 3.23
N SER A 130 24.84 11.80 4.46
CA SER A 130 25.65 11.18 5.53
C SER A 130 25.09 9.83 5.95
N LEU A 131 23.75 9.72 6.04
CA LEU A 131 23.07 8.46 6.32
C LEU A 131 23.29 7.42 5.21
N ALA A 132 23.14 7.83 3.95
CA ALA A 132 23.32 6.96 2.78
C ALA A 132 24.70 6.31 2.72
N ALA A 133 25.76 7.05 3.09
CA ALA A 133 27.12 6.51 3.13
C ALA A 133 27.28 5.36 4.14
N VAL A 134 26.55 5.39 5.26
CA VAL A 134 26.52 4.29 6.22
C VAL A 134 25.66 3.15 5.71
N VAL A 135 24.44 3.44 5.25
CA VAL A 135 23.48 2.44 4.74
C VAL A 135 24.04 1.62 3.57
N ALA A 136 24.82 2.25 2.68
CA ALA A 136 25.45 1.60 1.53
C ALA A 136 26.41 0.45 1.90
N ARG A 137 26.85 0.37 3.16
CA ARG A 137 27.78 -0.66 3.65
C ARG A 137 27.08 -1.82 4.38
N TRP A 138 25.76 -1.77 4.47
CA TRP A 138 24.96 -2.81 5.11
C TRP A 138 24.32 -3.72 4.07
N GLN A 139 24.17 -5.00 4.42
CA GLN A 139 23.20 -5.87 3.76
C GLN A 139 21.79 -5.47 4.19
N GLY A 140 20.87 -5.34 3.24
CA GLY A 140 19.56 -4.75 3.45
C GLY A 140 18.70 -5.52 4.45
N HIS A 141 18.67 -6.85 4.35
CA HIS A 141 17.97 -7.70 5.33
C HIS A 141 18.54 -7.58 6.74
N ALA A 142 19.88 -7.56 6.87
CA ALA A 142 20.53 -7.42 8.17
C ALA A 142 20.22 -6.05 8.82
N LEU A 143 20.20 -4.99 8.00
CA LEU A 143 19.85 -3.65 8.47
C LEU A 143 18.37 -3.53 8.83
N GLU A 144 17.46 -4.11 8.03
CA GLU A 144 16.04 -4.19 8.36
C GLU A 144 15.86 -4.82 9.74
N GLN A 145 16.43 -6.01 9.95
CA GLN A 145 16.33 -6.73 11.22
C GLN A 145 16.90 -5.91 12.38
N ALA A 146 18.09 -5.31 12.21
CA ALA A 146 18.71 -4.51 13.26
C ALA A 146 17.85 -3.29 13.66
N VAL A 147 17.23 -2.62 12.70
CA VAL A 147 16.33 -1.48 12.97
C VAL A 147 15.04 -1.96 13.64
N VAL A 148 14.46 -3.08 13.20
CA VAL A 148 13.25 -3.68 13.80
C VAL A 148 13.52 -4.12 15.24
N ASP A 149 14.64 -4.80 15.50
CA ASP A 149 15.06 -5.24 16.84
C ASP A 149 15.27 -4.05 17.77
N ALA A 150 15.73 -2.92 17.23
CA ALA A 150 15.84 -1.66 17.96
C ALA A 150 14.48 -0.95 18.20
N GLY A 151 13.34 -1.51 17.77
CA GLY A 151 12.00 -0.91 17.88
C GLY A 151 11.69 0.13 16.79
N GLY A 152 12.45 0.11 15.69
CA GLY A 152 12.27 0.97 14.52
C GLY A 152 11.40 0.33 13.44
N CYS A 153 11.31 1.03 12.30
CA CYS A 153 10.61 0.55 11.12
C CYS A 153 11.49 0.79 9.89
N ALA A 154 11.84 -0.31 9.22
CA ALA A 154 12.56 -0.33 7.97
C ALA A 154 12.06 -1.51 7.13
N ALA A 155 12.29 -1.48 5.82
CA ALA A 155 11.94 -2.58 4.94
C ALA A 155 12.96 -2.67 3.79
N TRP A 156 13.62 -3.81 3.66
CA TRP A 156 14.42 -4.19 2.52
C TRP A 156 13.52 -4.39 1.30
N MET A 157 13.91 -3.81 0.18
CA MET A 157 13.09 -3.75 -1.02
C MET A 157 13.40 -4.96 -1.91
N HIS A 158 12.54 -5.97 -1.81
CA HIS A 158 12.58 -7.14 -2.66
C HIS A 158 12.14 -6.83 -4.10
N SER A 159 12.78 -7.47 -5.07
CA SER A 159 12.26 -7.57 -6.44
C SER A 159 10.93 -8.33 -6.46
N ALA A 160 10.16 -8.20 -7.54
CA ALA A 160 8.89 -8.93 -7.69
C ALA A 160 9.09 -10.46 -7.56
N GLN A 161 10.17 -11.00 -8.12
CA GLN A 161 10.50 -12.43 -8.03
C GLN A 161 10.88 -12.84 -6.60
N GLN A 162 11.71 -12.05 -5.93
CA GLN A 162 12.07 -12.31 -4.53
C GLN A 162 10.83 -12.24 -3.63
N TRP A 163 9.93 -11.28 -3.87
CA TRP A 163 8.69 -11.15 -3.11
C TRP A 163 7.77 -12.35 -3.29
N GLN A 164 7.64 -12.89 -4.51
CA GLN A 164 6.83 -14.10 -4.77
C GLN A 164 7.34 -15.33 -4.01
N GLN A 165 8.65 -15.41 -3.77
CA GLN A 165 9.30 -16.52 -3.05
C GLN A 165 9.38 -16.27 -1.54
N HIS A 166 9.20 -15.03 -1.10
CA HIS A 166 9.20 -14.66 0.31
C HIS A 166 8.01 -15.30 1.03
N ALA A 167 8.18 -15.69 2.31
CA ALA A 167 7.14 -16.36 3.10
C ALA A 167 5.79 -15.63 3.04
N GLN A 168 5.82 -14.28 3.11
CA GLN A 168 4.61 -13.45 3.11
C GLN A 168 4.00 -13.34 1.70
N GLY A 169 4.80 -13.43 0.65
CA GLY A 169 4.32 -13.53 -0.72
C GLY A 169 3.66 -14.88 -1.01
N LEU A 170 4.27 -15.97 -0.54
CA LEU A 170 3.71 -17.32 -0.63
C LEU A 170 2.40 -17.43 0.15
N ALA A 171 2.34 -16.91 1.38
CA ALA A 171 1.11 -16.92 2.18
C ALA A 171 -0.07 -16.24 1.45
N ARG A 172 0.20 -15.18 0.67
CA ARG A 172 -0.82 -14.55 -0.19
C ARG A 172 -1.17 -15.39 -1.42
N ALA A 173 -0.20 -16.07 -2.03
CA ALA A 173 -0.45 -16.95 -3.18
C ALA A 173 -1.33 -18.17 -2.81
N VAL A 174 -1.25 -18.64 -1.55
CA VAL A 174 -2.09 -19.73 -1.02
C VAL A 174 -3.54 -19.26 -0.78
N ALA A 175 -3.81 -17.96 -0.72
CA ALA A 175 -5.17 -17.37 -0.63
C ALA A 175 -5.88 -17.20 -1.99
N GLN A 176 -5.57 -18.08 -2.96
CA GLN A 176 -6.01 -18.15 -4.37
C GLN A 176 -5.32 -17.18 -5.35
N PRO A 177 -4.72 -17.69 -6.45
CA PRO A 177 -4.21 -16.87 -7.52
C PRO A 177 -5.33 -16.47 -8.49
N ALA A 178 -5.52 -15.15 -8.71
CA ALA A 178 -5.85 -14.70 -10.05
C ALA A 178 -4.61 -14.98 -10.91
N ARG A 179 -4.74 -15.89 -11.87
CA ARG A 179 -3.74 -16.08 -12.91
C ARG A 179 -3.68 -14.78 -13.73
N PHE A 180 -2.49 -14.18 -13.82
CA PHE A 180 -2.20 -13.05 -14.72
C PHE A 180 -2.16 -13.53 -16.17
#